data_AF-A0A4Q9JSF2-F1
#
_entry.id   AF-A0A4Q9JSF2-F1
#
_cell.length_a   1.000
_cell.length_b   1.000
_cell.length_c   1.000
_cell.angle_alpha   90.00
_cell.angle_beta   90.00
_cell.angle_gamma   90.00
#
_symmetry.space_group_name_H-M   'P 1'
#
loop_
_entity.id
_entity.type
_entity.pdbx_description
1 polymer ?
#
loop_
_entity_poly.entity_id
_entity_poly.type
_entity_poly.pdbx_seq_one_letter_code
_entity_poly.pdbx_strand_id
1 'polypeptide(L)' 'MLINKFYEINSCDDVELNIKRESKLEYRITFDDSKDL' A
#
# COMPACT_ATOMS: atom_id res chain seq x y z
N MET A 1 -15.06 9.68 -11.50
CA MET A 1 -15.75 8.78 -10.56
C MET A 1 -14.90 8.71 -9.31
N LEU A 2 -15.48 8.74 -8.10
CA LEU A 2 -14.68 8.57 -6.88
C LEU A 2 -14.20 7.12 -6.77
N ILE A 3 -12.90 6.89 -6.97
CA ILE A 3 -12.25 5.59 -6.91
C ILE A 3 -11.56 5.43 -5.56
N ASN A 4 -11.79 4.29 -4.91
CA ASN A 4 -11.09 3.86 -3.71
C ASN A 4 -10.29 2.60 -4.04
N LYS A 5 -8.96 2.66 -3.93
CA LYS A 5 -8.08 1.51 -4.12
C LYS A 5 -7.33 1.17 -2.84
N PHE A 6 -7.11 -0.12 -2.65
CA PHE A 6 -6.49 -0.72 -1.49
C PHE A 6 -5.38 -1.64 -1.97
N TYR A 7 -4.21 -1.49 -1.39
CA TYR A 7 -3.03 -2.27 -1.73
C TYR A 7 -2.43 -2.83 -0.46
N GLU A 8 -2.17 -4.13 -0.47
CA GLU A 8 -1.37 -4.80 0.55
C GLU A 8 0.06 -4.94 0.02
N ILE A 9 1.02 -4.32 0.70
CA ILE A 9 2.43 -4.35 0.33
C ILE A 9 3.15 -5.20 1.37
N ASN A 10 3.94 -6.17 0.93
CA ASN A 10 4.79 -6.93 1.84
C ASN A 10 5.83 -5.97 2.44
N SER A 11 5.94 -5.95 3.77
CA SER A 11 7.00 -5.20 4.42
C SER A 11 8.35 -5.83 4.14
N CYS A 12 9.41 -5.04 4.32
CA CYS A 12 10.78 -5.52 4.14
C CYS A 12 11.26 -6.17 5.44
N ASP A 13 11.94 -7.30 5.32
CA ASP A 13 12.65 -7.92 6.43
C ASP A 13 13.82 -7.04 6.86
N ASP A 14 14.09 -7.03 8.17
CA ASP A 14 15.28 -6.38 8.72
C ASP A 14 16.42 -7.39 8.68
N VAL A 15 17.20 -7.33 7.60
CA VAL A 15 18.31 -8.24 7.33
C VAL A 15 19.46 -8.04 8.33
N GLU A 16 19.66 -6.81 8.80
CA GLU A 16 20.74 -6.47 9.73
C GLU A 16 20.46 -6.99 11.14
N LEU A 17 19.19 -6.97 11.55
CA LEU A 17 18.75 -7.50 12.84
C LEU A 17 18.24 -8.96 12.76
N ASN A 18 18.21 -9.56 11.57
CA ASN A 18 17.67 -10.90 11.29
C ASN A 18 16.20 -11.08 11.74
N ILE A 19 15.40 -10.00 11.63
CA ILE A 19 13.99 -9.97 12.00
C ILE A 19 13.14 -10.06 10.73
N LYS A 20 12.32 -11.10 10.64
CA LYS A 20 11.31 -11.20 9.58
C LYS A 20 10.10 -10.36 9.93
N ARG A 21 9.67 -9.49 9.02
CA ARG A 21 8.48 -8.67 9.19
C ARG A 21 7.33 -9.29 8.42
N GLU A 22 6.50 -10.06 9.13
CA GLU A 22 5.27 -10.65 8.59
C GLU A 22 4.13 -9.63 8.46
N SER A 23 4.29 -8.45 9.08
CA SER A 23 3.32 -7.36 8.97
C SER A 23 3.25 -6.86 7.52
N LYS A 24 2.06 -6.85 6.94
CA LYS A 24 1.80 -6.18 5.65
C LYS A 24 1.54 -4.69 5.88
N LEU A 25 2.00 -3.88 4.93
CA LEU A 25 1.70 -2.46 4.87
C LEU A 25 0.39 -2.26 4.09
N GLU A 26 -0.55 -1.54 4.69
CA GLU A 26 -1.80 -1.16 4.05
C GLU A 26 -1.64 0.22 3.40
N TYR A 27 -1.79 0.28 2.08
CA TYR A 27 -1.81 1.54 1.33
C TYR A 27 -3.19 1.77 0.75
N ARG A 28 -3.85 2.86 1.17
CA ARG A 28 -5.16 3.27 0.67
C ARG A 28 -5.01 4.56 -0.12
N ILE A 29 -5.57 4.58 -1.33
CA ILE A 29 -5.67 5.79 -2.15
C ILE A 29 -7.12 6.00 -2.57
N THR A 30 -7.58 7.23 -2.38
CA THR A 30 -8.89 7.68 -2.84
C THR A 30 -8.67 8.86 -3.77
N PHE A 31 -9.19 8.77 -4.99
CA PHE A 31 -9.07 9.82 -5.97
C PHE A 31 -10.34 9.92 -6.81
N ASP A 32 -10.66 11.13 -7.26
CA ASP A 32 -11.76 11.33 -8.19
C ASP A 32 -11.22 11.30 -9.62
N ASP A 33 -11.54 10.24 -10.34
CA ASP A 33 -11.21 10.01 -11.74
C ASP A 33 -12.18 10.73 -12.69
N SER A 34 -12.97 11.71 -12.20
CA SER A 34 -13.87 12.52 -13.03
C SER A 34 -13.15 13.67 -13.72
N LYS A 35 -11.82 13.75 -13.67
CA LYS A 35 -11.09 14.81 -14.38
C LYS A 35 -11.08 14.48 -15.87
N ASP A 36 -11.84 15.26 -16.62
CA ASP A 36 -11.87 15.35 -18.08
C ASP A 36 -10.47 15.22 -18.71
N LEU A 37 -10.40 14.40 -19.77
CA LEU A 37 -9.32 14.42 -20.76
C LEU A 37 -9.42 15.69 -21.61
#